data_AF-A0AAN8J2M8-F1
#
_entry.id   AF-A0AAN8J2M8-F1
#
_cell.length_a   1.000
_cell.length_b   1.000
_cell.length_c   1.000
_cell.angle_alpha   90.00
_cell.angle_beta   90.00
_cell.angle_gamma   90.00
#
_symmetry.space_group_name_H-M   'P 1'
#
loop_
_entity.id
_entity.type
_entity.pdbx_description
1 polymer ?
#
loop_
_entity_poly.entity_id
_entity_poly.type
_entity_poly.pdbx_seq_one_letter_code
_entity_poly.pdbx_strand_id
1 'polypeptide(L)'
;MLYIVYVMECWHSRSKLSTVKKVKVEDALQYLKSLRNALPIVWWKSVCYHYVRKTRQVTRYRNGDAVPATQVYYERVDSHSAGNVFIYDVCGVKDISKTVLNLERFPSTRIRVTRG
;
A
#
# COMPACT_ATOMS: atom_id res chain seq x y z
N MET A 1 -12.77 -15.49 -33.57
CA MET A 1 -12.80 -14.22 -32.81
C MET A 1 -11.75 -14.13 -31.71
N LEU A 2 -11.58 -15.14 -30.84
CA LEU A 2 -10.56 -15.11 -29.76
C LEU A 2 -9.11 -14.97 -30.23
N TYR A 3 -8.74 -15.54 -31.39
CA TYR A 3 -7.38 -15.42 -31.92
C TYR A 3 -6.99 -13.97 -32.26
N ILE A 4 -7.92 -13.18 -32.79
CA ILE A 4 -7.67 -11.77 -33.12
C ILE A 4 -7.45 -10.96 -31.83
N VAL A 5 -8.25 -11.22 -30.79
CA VAL A 5 -8.09 -10.60 -29.47
C VAL A 5 -6.71 -10.95 -28.88
N TYR A 6 -6.29 -12.21 -28.94
CA TYR A 6 -4.98 -12.64 -28.47
C TYR A 6 -3.82 -11.94 -29.20
N VAL A 7 -3.90 -11.83 -30.54
CA VAL A 7 -2.87 -11.14 -31.33
C VAL A 7 -2.80 -9.65 -30.96
N MET A 8 -3.95 -9.00 -30.77
CA MET A 8 -4.03 -7.61 -30.31
C MET A 8 -3.43 -7.44 -28.91
N GLU A 9 -3.70 -8.35 -27.97
CA GLU A 9 -3.08 -8.31 -26.64
C GLU A 9 -1.57 -8.53 -26.69
N CYS A 10 -1.08 -9.45 -27.52
CA CYS A 10 0.35 -9.67 -27.73
C CYS A 10 1.04 -8.42 -28.29
N TRP A 11 0.40 -7.77 -29.28
CA TRP A 11 0.89 -6.51 -29.83
C TRP A 11 0.94 -5.43 -28.76
N HIS A 12 -0.16 -5.25 -28.01
CA HIS A 12 -0.26 -4.25 -26.96
C HIS A 12 0.77 -4.48 -25.84
N SER A 13 0.96 -5.73 -25.41
CA SER A 13 2.00 -6.12 -24.44
C SER A 13 3.40 -5.78 -24.94
N ARG A 14 3.72 -6.12 -26.20
CA ARG A 14 5.01 -5.83 -26.82
C ARG A 14 5.27 -4.33 -26.94
N SER A 15 4.28 -3.56 -27.37
CA SER A 15 4.37 -2.09 -27.42
C SER A 15 4.64 -1.53 -26.02
N LYS A 16 3.92 -1.99 -25.01
CA LYS A 16 4.11 -1.56 -23.62
C LYS A 16 5.51 -1.89 -23.11
N LEU A 17 6.01 -3.10 -23.39
CA LEU A 17 7.37 -3.53 -23.01
C LEU A 17 8.45 -2.66 -23.65
N SER A 18 8.24 -2.22 -24.89
CA SER A 18 9.17 -1.34 -25.60
C SER A 18 9.29 0.05 -24.98
N THR A 19 8.22 0.52 -24.32
CA THR A 19 8.16 1.81 -23.63
C THR A 19 8.69 1.72 -22.19
N VAL A 20 8.93 0.52 -21.65
CA VAL A 20 9.46 0.37 -20.29
C VAL A 20 10.85 1.00 -20.19
N LYS A 21 11.03 1.84 -19.17
CA LYS A 21 12.32 2.46 -18.87
C LYS A 21 13.37 1.40 -18.61
N LYS A 22 14.38 1.35 -19.48
CA LYS A 22 15.56 0.49 -19.31
C LYS A 22 16.57 1.17 -18.40
N VAL A 23 17.28 0.37 -17.63
CA VAL A 23 18.32 0.80 -16.68
C VAL A 23 19.56 -0.04 -16.98
N LYS A 24 20.75 0.57 -16.86
CA LYS A 24 22.01 -0.16 -17.05
C LYS A 24 22.18 -1.22 -15.95
N VAL A 25 22.94 -2.27 -16.24
CA VAL A 25 23.14 -3.38 -15.29
C VAL A 25 23.87 -2.88 -14.03
N GLU A 26 24.84 -2.00 -14.21
CA GLU A 26 25.63 -1.42 -13.11
C GLU A 26 24.74 -0.61 -12.15
N ASP A 27 23.88 0.24 -12.70
CA ASP A 27 22.92 1.05 -11.96
C ASP A 27 21.93 0.15 -11.18
N ALA A 28 21.48 -0.94 -11.81
CA ALA A 28 20.57 -1.90 -11.18
C ALA A 28 21.25 -2.65 -10.02
N LEU A 29 22.51 -3.07 -10.18
CA LEU A 29 23.29 -3.71 -9.12
C LEU A 29 23.56 -2.75 -7.96
N GLN A 30 23.91 -1.50 -8.26
CA GLN A 30 24.10 -0.47 -7.23
C GLN A 30 22.81 -0.21 -6.46
N TYR A 31 21.67 -0.17 -7.16
CA TYR A 31 20.35 -0.03 -6.54
C TYR A 31 19.97 -1.23 -5.66
N LEU A 32 20.25 -2.46 -6.09
CA LEU A 32 20.02 -3.66 -5.27
C LEU A 32 20.91 -3.66 -4.02
N LYS A 33 22.18 -3.23 -4.15
CA LYS A 33 23.09 -3.09 -3.02
C LYS A 33 22.60 -2.04 -2.01
N SER A 34 22.09 -0.91 -2.49
CA SER A 34 21.53 0.12 -1.60
C SER A 34 20.25 -0.34 -0.92
N LEU A 35 19.38 -1.10 -1.61
CA LEU A 35 18.19 -1.71 -1.02
C LEU A 35 18.55 -2.69 0.10
N ARG A 36 19.52 -3.56 -0.12
CA ARG A 36 19.96 -4.55 0.87
C ARG A 36 20.57 -3.92 2.12
N ASN A 37 21.20 -2.75 1.96
CA ASN A 37 21.80 -1.99 3.06
C ASN A 37 20.84 -0.99 3.70
N ALA A 38 19.67 -0.74 3.10
CA ALA A 38 18.70 0.18 3.64
C ALA A 38 18.15 -0.37 4.96
N LEU A 39 17.97 0.51 5.95
CA LEU A 39 17.27 0.16 7.18
C LEU A 39 15.79 -0.01 6.84
N PRO A 40 15.20 -1.21 7.03
CA PRO A 40 13.77 -1.34 6.88
C PRO A 40 13.09 -0.51 7.98
N ILE A 41 12.01 0.18 7.62
CA ILE A 41 11.26 1.01 8.56
C ILE A 41 9.86 0.42 8.67
N VAL A 42 9.55 -0.11 9.84
CA VAL A 42 8.20 -0.53 10.19
C VAL A 42 7.74 0.33 11.35
N TRP A 43 6.85 1.26 11.06
CA TRP A 43 6.09 1.99 12.08
C TRP A 43 4.83 1.21 12.47
N TRP A 44 4.44 1.31 13.73
CA TRP A 44 3.14 0.86 14.18
C TRP A 44 2.49 1.95 15.03
N LYS A 45 1.16 1.97 14.99
CA LYS A 45 0.32 2.81 15.84
C LYS A 45 -0.82 1.96 16.37
N SER A 46 -0.95 1.87 17.68
CA SER A 46 -2.08 1.28 18.38
C SER A 46 -2.96 2.39 18.92
N VAL A 47 -4.27 2.22 18.80
CA VAL A 47 -5.26 3.17 19.31
C VAL A 47 -6.31 2.39 20.10
N CYS A 48 -6.40 2.67 21.39
CA CYS A 48 -7.52 2.22 22.20
C CYS A 48 -8.69 3.16 21.94
N TYR A 49 -9.86 2.58 21.70
CA TYR A 49 -11.09 3.32 21.48
C TYR A 49 -12.23 2.68 22.27
N HIS A 50 -13.23 3.50 22.58
CA HIS A 50 -14.51 3.05 23.13
C HIS A 50 -15.65 3.81 22.46
N TYR A 51 -16.84 3.25 22.52
CA TYR A 51 -18.03 3.91 21.99
C TYR A 51 -18.74 4.67 23.08
N VAL A 52 -19.02 5.95 22.83
CA VAL A 52 -19.79 6.81 23.74
C VAL A 52 -21.18 7.01 23.15
N ARG A 53 -22.20 6.82 24.00
CA ARG A 53 -23.60 7.11 23.66
C ARG A 53 -23.82 8.61 23.68
N LYS A 54 -24.21 9.20 22.55
CA LYS A 54 -24.56 10.62 22.41
C LYS A 54 -25.96 10.80 21.86
N THR A 55 -26.51 12.00 22.05
CA THR A 55 -27.82 12.41 21.54
C THR A 55 -27.65 13.62 20.64
N ARG A 56 -28.27 13.59 19.46
CA ARG A 56 -28.35 14.73 18.55
C ARG A 56 -29.80 15.01 18.18
N GLN A 57 -30.11 16.28 17.90
CA GLN A 57 -31.37 16.63 17.25
C GLN A 57 -31.24 16.37 15.75
N VAL A 58 -32.25 15.71 15.18
CA VAL A 58 -32.33 15.39 13.75
C VAL A 58 -33.69 15.80 13.24
N THR A 59 -33.72 16.42 12.07
CA THR A 59 -34.97 16.72 11.38
C THR A 59 -35.48 15.47 10.68
N ARG A 60 -36.69 15.03 11.03
CA ARG A 60 -37.41 13.96 10.33
C ARG A 60 -38.57 14.56 9.56
N TYR A 61 -38.81 14.04 8.36
CA TYR A 61 -39.96 14.47 7.56
C TYR A 61 -41.12 13.49 7.77
N ARG A 62 -42.28 14.02 8.13
CA ARG A 62 -43.53 13.26 8.21
C ARG A 62 -44.56 14.01 7.39
N ASN A 63 -45.09 13.38 6.34
CA ASN A 63 -46.04 13.99 5.42
C ASN A 63 -45.56 15.33 4.80
N GLY A 64 -44.24 15.49 4.59
CA GLY A 64 -43.65 16.72 4.04
C GLY A 64 -43.24 17.75 5.09
N ASP A 65 -43.72 17.63 6.34
CA ASP A 65 -43.38 18.55 7.42
C ASP A 65 -42.08 18.17 8.13
N ALA A 66 -41.24 19.17 8.42
CA ALA A 66 -40.00 19.02 9.16
C ALA A 66 -40.27 19.00 10.67
N VAL A 67 -40.09 17.83 11.29
CA VAL A 67 -40.30 17.62 12.72
C VAL A 67 -38.96 17.37 13.42
N PRO A 68 -38.60 18.10 14.49
CA PRO A 68 -37.40 17.82 15.26
C PRO A 68 -37.57 16.51 16.05
N ALA A 69 -36.59 15.61 15.96
CA ALA A 69 -36.56 14.36 16.67
C ALA A 69 -35.19 14.12 17.32
N THR A 70 -35.18 13.61 18.55
CA THR A 70 -33.93 13.25 19.23
C THR A 70 -33.48 11.85 18.80
N GLN A 71 -32.25 11.74 18.31
CA GLN A 71 -31.63 10.47 17.92
C GLN A 71 -30.47 10.15 18.87
N VAL A 72 -30.48 8.94 19.42
CA VAL A 72 -29.35 8.34 20.13
C VAL A 72 -28.43 7.69 19.11
N TYR A 73 -27.13 7.94 19.21
CA TYR A 73 -26.10 7.28 18.40
C TYR A 73 -24.85 6.97 19.22
N TYR A 74 -24.03 6.04 18.73
CA TYR A 74 -22.74 5.72 19.31
C TYR A 74 -21.63 6.34 18.47
N GLU A 75 -20.72 7.06 19.12
CA GLU A 75 -19.55 7.66 18.49
C GLU A 75 -18.29 6.96 18.99
N ARG A 76 -17.39 6.61 18.08
CA ARG A 76 -16.07 6.09 18.44
C ARG A 76 -15.24 7.25 19.00
N VAL A 77 -14.74 7.09 20.21
CA VAL A 77 -13.81 8.03 20.85
C VAL A 77 -12.49 7.30 21.07
N ASP A 78 -11.42 7.85 20.52
CA ASP A 78 -10.07 7.37 20.75
C ASP A 78 -9.62 7.86 22.14
N SER A 79 -9.34 6.93 23.05
CA SER A 79 -8.98 7.24 24.44
C SER A 79 -7.48 7.26 24.68
N HIS A 80 -6.73 6.46 23.93
CA HIS A 80 -5.28 6.39 24.05
C HIS A 80 -4.67 6.00 22.72
N SER A 81 -3.51 6.55 22.41
CA SER A 81 -2.71 6.12 21.27
C SER A 81 -1.27 5.90 21.67
N ALA A 82 -0.71 4.78 21.24
CA ALA A 82 0.72 4.51 21.32
C ALA A 82 1.23 4.25 19.90
N GLY A 83 2.50 4.54 19.66
CA GLY A 83 3.15 4.17 18.42
C GLY A 83 4.65 4.06 18.64
N ASN A 84 5.30 3.29 17.77
CA ASN A 84 6.75 3.20 17.77
C ASN A 84 7.26 2.77 16.37
N VAL A 85 8.57 2.83 16.20
CA VAL A 85 9.29 2.28 15.07
C VAL A 85 9.98 1.01 15.51
N PHE A 86 9.88 -0.03 14.70
CA PHE A 86 10.61 -1.26 14.90
C PHE A 86 12.09 -1.05 14.55
N ILE A 87 12.98 -1.36 15.50
CA ILE A 87 14.43 -1.20 15.34
C ILE A 87 15.04 -2.57 14.99
N TYR A 88 15.49 -2.71 13.75
CA TYR A 88 16.02 -3.97 13.23
C TYR A 88 17.42 -4.36 13.74
N ASP A 89 18.17 -3.42 14.34
CA ASP A 89 19.51 -3.68 14.86
C ASP A 89 19.54 -4.77 15.94
N VAL A 90 18.41 -5.02 16.61
CA VAL A 90 18.28 -6.01 17.69
C VAL A 90 17.95 -7.42 17.16
N CYS A 91 17.54 -7.55 15.88
CA CYS A 91 17.03 -8.81 15.32
C CYS A 91 18.07 -9.65 14.57
N GLY A 92 19.33 -9.19 14.48
CA GLY A 92 20.45 -9.93 13.88
C GLY A 92 20.44 -10.02 12.34
N VAL A 93 19.27 -9.93 11.68
CA VAL A 93 19.15 -9.97 10.21
C VAL A 93 18.20 -8.88 9.71
N LYS A 94 18.69 -8.03 8.79
CA LYS A 94 17.93 -6.92 8.17
C LYS A 94 17.29 -7.30 6.82
N ASP A 95 17.97 -8.16 6.06
CA ASP A 95 17.54 -8.63 4.75
C ASP A 95 18.00 -10.09 4.55
N ILE A 96 17.07 -10.97 4.17
CA ILE A 96 17.30 -12.40 3.88
C ILE A 96 17.41 -12.67 2.37
N SER A 97 17.31 -11.65 1.54
CA SER A 97 17.38 -11.77 0.09
C SER A 97 18.72 -12.32 -0.37
N LYS A 98 18.67 -13.25 -1.32
CA LYS A 98 19.88 -13.80 -1.95
C LYS A 98 20.50 -12.74 -2.86
N THR A 99 21.83 -12.82 -3.02
CA THR A 99 22.54 -11.99 -4.00
C THR A 99 22.07 -12.34 -5.41
N VAL A 100 21.66 -11.33 -6.18
CA VAL A 100 21.26 -11.50 -7.58
C VAL A 100 22.51 -11.66 -8.45
N LEU A 101 22.49 -12.63 -9.36
CA LEU A 101 23.61 -12.97 -10.25
C LEU A 101 23.16 -12.91 -11.70
N ASN A 102 24.12 -12.70 -12.62
CA ASN A 102 23.93 -12.82 -14.06
C ASN A 102 22.81 -11.91 -14.64
N LEU A 103 22.70 -10.68 -14.15
CA LEU A 103 21.69 -9.70 -14.62
C LEU A 103 21.85 -9.35 -16.11
N GLU A 104 23.06 -9.52 -16.66
CA GLU A 104 23.35 -9.35 -18.09
C GLU A 104 22.67 -10.43 -18.96
N ARG A 105 22.55 -11.65 -18.41
CA ARG A 105 21.95 -12.80 -19.11
C ARG A 105 20.47 -12.95 -18.81
N PHE A 106 20.05 -12.56 -17.61
CA PHE A 106 18.67 -12.71 -17.12
C PHE A 106 18.13 -11.35 -16.65
N PRO A 107 17.42 -10.61 -17.51
CA PRO A 107 16.94 -9.27 -17.17
C PRO A 107 15.88 -9.32 -16.08
N SER A 108 15.96 -8.39 -15.12
CA SER A 108 14.99 -8.24 -14.04
C SER A 108 14.03 -7.07 -14.27
N THR A 109 12.76 -7.23 -13.91
CA THR A 109 11.77 -6.14 -13.96
C THR A 109 11.44 -5.66 -12.55
N ARG A 110 11.58 -4.35 -12.29
CA ARG A 110 11.16 -3.75 -11.02
C ARG A 110 9.65 -3.51 -11.05
N ILE A 111 8.94 -4.09 -10.09
CA ILE A 111 7.50 -3.84 -9.88
C ILE A 111 7.35 -2.90 -8.69
N ARG A 112 6.57 -1.82 -8.85
CA ARG A 112 6.17 -0.95 -7.76
C ARG A 112 4.77 -1.32 -7.34
N VAL A 113 4.60 -1.76 -6.10
CA VAL A 113 3.29 -2.01 -5.50
C VAL A 113 2.95 -0.79 -4.64
N THR A 114 1.82 -0.16 -4.92
CA THR A 114 1.23 0.87 -4.08
C THR A 114 -0.02 0.31 -3.43
N ARG A 115 -0.38 0.78 -2.22
CA ARG A 115 -1.72 0.54 -1.70
C ARG A 115 -2.68 1.34 -2.58
N GLY A 116 -3.70 0.66 -3.14
CA GLY A 116 -4.77 1.29 -3.91
C GLY A 116 -5.66 2.17 -3.05
#